data_AF-A0A6S7B2W2-F1
#
_entry.id   AF-A0A6S7B2W2-F1
#
_cell.length_a   1.000
_cell.length_b   1.000
_cell.length_c   1.000
_cell.angle_alpha   90.00
_cell.angle_beta   90.00
_cell.angle_gamma   90.00
#
_symmetry.space_group_name_H-M   'P 1'
#
loop_
_entity.id
_entity.type
_entity.pdbx_description
1 polymer ?
#
loop_
_entity_poly.entity_id
_entity_poly.type
_entity_poly.pdbx_seq_one_letter_code
_entity_poly.pdbx_strand_id
1 'polypeptide(L)'
;MDAGWWTKAEQLDPQQAHIVNKVGVDNSFLVTGGPGSGKTNILLLRAQYLFLKRFKNVVVLTVGRSLTEFIRTGVAVKQVLEIDHIATHRQWSLDLIRQYRPARASEAMQGDFGESSARCAEILSEFVDELGPERYQAILVDEVQDLSAQELGMVFKTRASISH
;
A
#
# COMPACT_ATOMS: atom_id res chain seq x y z
N MET A 1 1.60 11.78 26.39
CA MET A 1 2.25 10.52 25.98
C MET A 1 2.95 10.82 24.67
N ASP A 2 4.28 10.76 24.65
CA ASP A 2 5.05 11.00 23.42
C ASP A 2 4.73 9.89 22.41
N ALA A 3 4.20 10.28 21.25
CA ALA A 3 3.89 9.39 20.12
C ALA A 3 5.18 8.95 19.40
N GLY A 4 6.14 8.42 20.16
CA GLY A 4 7.53 8.15 19.76
C GLY A 4 7.76 6.81 19.08
N TRP A 5 6.77 6.25 18.37
CA TRP A 5 6.93 4.94 17.72
C TRP A 5 7.54 5.01 16.31
N TRP A 6 7.77 6.21 15.77
CA TRP A 6 8.57 6.39 14.56
C TRP A 6 10.04 6.56 14.89
N THR A 7 10.85 5.64 14.41
CA THR A 7 12.29 5.82 14.31
C THR A 7 12.54 7.03 13.41
N LYS A 8 13.24 8.05 13.92
CA LYS A 8 13.61 9.21 13.10
C LYS A 8 14.51 8.76 11.95
N ALA A 9 14.51 9.50 10.84
CA ALA A 9 15.40 9.18 9.72
C ALA A 9 16.88 9.06 10.15
N GLU A 10 17.29 9.80 11.20
CA GLU A 10 18.63 9.75 11.80
C GLU A 10 18.95 8.44 12.53
N GLN A 11 17.95 7.65 12.90
CA GLN A 11 18.09 6.40 13.63
C GLN A 11 18.08 5.16 12.72
N LEU A 12 17.95 5.37 11.40
CA LEU A 12 18.05 4.29 10.42
C LEU A 12 19.51 3.85 10.27
N ASP A 13 19.72 2.54 10.16
CA ASP A 13 21.02 2.05 9.73
C ASP A 13 21.30 2.44 8.27
N PRO A 14 22.56 2.37 7.80
CA PRO A 14 22.92 2.80 6.46
C PRO A 14 22.15 2.10 5.31
N GLN A 15 21.76 0.83 5.48
CA GLN A 15 20.99 0.10 4.48
C GLN A 15 19.54 0.56 4.46
N GLN A 16 18.91 0.72 5.62
CA GLN A 16 17.56 1.25 5.73
C GLN A 16 17.47 2.67 5.18
N ALA A 17 18.45 3.53 5.53
CA ALA A 17 18.53 4.89 5.02
C ALA A 17 18.71 4.94 3.49
N HIS A 18 19.45 3.99 2.91
CA HIS A 18 19.57 3.84 1.46
C HIS A 18 18.23 3.49 0.82
N ILE A 19 17.51 2.50 1.38
CA ILE A 19 16.20 2.09 0.88
C ILE A 19 15.20 3.26 0.89
N VAL A 20 15.14 3.99 2.01
CA VAL A 20 14.19 5.10 2.17
C VAL A 20 14.52 6.27 1.24
N ASN A 21 15.80 6.68 1.16
CA ASN A 21 16.16 7.98 0.58
C ASN A 21 16.82 7.93 -0.80
N LYS A 22 17.46 6.80 -1.16
CA LYS A 22 18.35 6.70 -2.33
C LYS A 22 17.80 5.83 -3.45
N VAL A 23 16.90 4.88 -3.15
CA VAL A 23 16.24 4.12 -4.21
C VAL A 23 15.39 5.06 -5.07
N GLY A 24 15.58 5.02 -6.38
CA GLY A 24 14.85 5.84 -7.34
C GLY A 24 13.34 5.67 -7.19
N VAL A 25 12.58 6.76 -7.39
CA VAL A 25 11.12 6.76 -7.24
C VAL A 25 10.41 5.95 -8.35
N ASP A 26 11.09 5.73 -9.47
CA ASP A 26 10.56 4.98 -10.60
C ASP A 26 10.77 3.45 -10.48
N ASN A 27 11.55 3.01 -9.48
CA ASN A 27 11.88 1.60 -9.30
C ASN A 27 10.81 0.87 -8.48
N SER A 28 10.40 -0.31 -8.96
CA SER A 28 9.76 -1.33 -8.11
C SER A 28 10.86 -2.12 -7.40
N PHE A 29 10.75 -2.32 -6.09
CA PHE A 29 11.71 -3.12 -5.32
C PHE A 29 11.02 -3.86 -4.17
N LEU A 30 11.60 -4.99 -3.78
CA LEU A 30 11.18 -5.77 -2.62
C LEU A 30 12.17 -5.55 -1.48
N VAL A 31 11.67 -5.27 -0.29
CA VAL A 31 12.47 -5.22 0.94
C VAL A 31 12.22 -6.49 1.73
N THR A 32 13.26 -7.28 1.94
CA THR A 32 13.20 -8.49 2.77
C THR A 32 13.93 -8.27 4.09
N GLY A 33 13.48 -8.98 5.13
CA GLY A 33 14.06 -8.88 6.46
C GLY A 33 13.29 -9.71 7.47
N GLY A 34 13.99 -10.24 8.47
CA GLY A 34 13.39 -11.05 9.52
C GLY A 34 12.39 -10.28 10.41
N PRO A 35 11.71 -10.97 11.34
CA PRO A 35 10.90 -10.32 12.36
C PRO A 35 11.71 -9.25 13.13
N GLY A 36 11.10 -8.10 13.40
CA GLY A 36 11.74 -7.01 14.14
C GLY A 36 12.73 -6.15 13.34
N SER A 37 12.96 -6.42 12.05
CA SER A 37 13.92 -5.64 11.22
C SER A 37 13.43 -4.23 10.83
N GLY A 38 12.25 -3.81 11.29
CA GLY A 38 11.71 -2.46 11.04
C GLY A 38 11.09 -2.22 9.66
N LYS A 39 10.69 -3.27 8.91
CA LYS A 39 10.13 -3.15 7.55
C LYS A 39 8.96 -2.17 7.45
N THR A 40 7.97 -2.29 8.33
CA THR A 40 6.85 -1.36 8.40
C THR A 40 7.34 0.08 8.58
N ASN A 41 8.33 0.33 9.45
CA ASN A 41 8.88 1.67 9.63
C ASN A 41 9.58 2.20 8.37
N ILE A 42 10.36 1.35 7.68
CA ILE A 42 10.97 1.69 6.39
C ILE A 42 9.90 2.06 5.36
N LEU A 43 8.82 1.27 5.28
CA LEU A 43 7.69 1.50 4.38
C LEU A 43 7.04 2.86 4.65
N LEU A 44 6.79 3.18 5.92
CA LEU A 44 6.17 4.45 6.31
C LEU A 44 7.08 5.66 6.07
N LEU A 45 8.37 5.54 6.37
CA LEU A 45 9.35 6.60 6.06
C LEU A 45 9.51 6.78 4.55
N ARG A 46 9.39 5.71 3.77
CA ARG A 46 9.38 5.82 2.31
C ARG A 46 8.11 6.49 1.80
N ALA A 47 6.95 6.20 2.37
CA ALA A 47 5.70 6.90 2.04
C ALA A 47 5.83 8.40 2.36
N GLN A 48 6.39 8.76 3.52
CA GLN A 48 6.73 10.15 3.87
C GLN A 48 7.66 10.79 2.84
N TYR A 49 8.73 10.10 2.44
CA TYR A 49 9.67 10.60 1.44
C TYR A 49 8.96 10.93 0.12
N LEU A 50 8.08 10.04 -0.37
CA LEU A 50 7.32 10.24 -1.60
C LEU A 50 6.35 11.43 -1.50
N PHE A 51 5.68 11.57 -0.36
CA PHE A 51 4.82 12.72 -0.09
C PHE A 51 5.60 14.04 -0.11
N LEU A 52 6.78 14.09 0.53
CA LEU A 52 7.67 15.25 0.50
C LEU A 52 8.19 15.56 -0.91
N LYS A 53 8.30 14.55 -1.78
CA LYS A 53 8.56 14.68 -3.23
C LYS A 53 7.33 15.07 -4.05
N ARG A 54 6.22 15.42 -3.41
CA ARG A 54 4.97 15.88 -4.02
C ARG A 54 4.22 14.83 -4.83
N PHE A 55 4.40 13.55 -4.51
CA PHE A 55 3.52 12.50 -5.05
C PHE A 55 2.10 12.71 -4.53
N LYS A 56 1.12 12.77 -5.43
CA LYS A 56 -0.28 13.14 -5.14
C LYS A 56 -1.18 11.91 -4.95
N ASN A 57 -0.82 10.76 -5.52
CA ASN A 57 -1.59 9.51 -5.44
C ASN A 57 -0.70 8.35 -4.98
N VAL A 58 -0.37 8.33 -3.69
CA VAL A 58 0.36 7.22 -3.06
C VAL A 58 -0.65 6.40 -2.28
N VAL A 59 -0.62 5.06 -2.35
CA VAL A 59 -1.42 4.21 -1.47
C VAL A 59 -0.53 3.24 -0.70
N VAL A 60 -0.84 3.07 0.58
CA VAL A 60 -0.22 2.11 1.49
C VAL A 60 -1.23 1.01 1.77
N LEU A 61 -0.88 -0.21 1.36
CA LEU A 61 -1.69 -1.41 1.52
C LEU A 61 -1.08 -2.29 2.62
N THR A 62 -1.91 -2.71 3.56
CA THR A 62 -1.55 -3.70 4.58
C THR A 62 -2.48 -4.91 4.49
N VAL A 63 -2.14 -6.00 5.18
CA VAL A 63 -2.97 -7.21 5.18
C VAL A 63 -4.01 -7.16 6.31
N GLY A 64 -3.60 -6.76 7.52
CA GLY A 64 -4.46 -6.72 8.71
C GLY A 64 -4.96 -5.33 9.10
N ARG A 65 -6.17 -5.27 9.68
CA ARG A 65 -6.82 -4.03 10.15
C ARG A 65 -6.06 -3.35 11.29
N SER A 66 -5.54 -4.12 12.25
CA SER A 66 -4.83 -3.55 13.41
C SER A 66 -3.60 -2.75 12.99
N LEU A 67 -2.86 -3.24 12.00
CA LEU A 67 -1.72 -2.52 11.43
C LEU A 67 -2.18 -1.27 10.66
N THR A 68 -3.25 -1.37 9.87
CA THR A 68 -3.83 -0.21 9.18
C THR A 68 -4.21 0.88 10.17
N GLU A 69 -4.93 0.54 11.23
CA GLU A 69 -5.38 1.47 12.27
C GLU A 69 -4.20 2.06 13.04
N PHE A 70 -3.23 1.23 13.41
CA PHE A 70 -2.00 1.67 14.03
C PHE A 70 -1.26 2.72 13.16
N ILE A 71 -1.10 2.45 11.87
CA ILE A 71 -0.48 3.40 10.94
C ILE A 71 -1.30 4.69 10.84
N ARG A 72 -2.62 4.58 10.65
CA ARG A 72 -3.51 5.75 10.53
C ARG A 72 -3.42 6.66 11.75
N THR A 73 -3.37 6.09 12.96
CA THR A 73 -3.22 6.90 14.18
C THR A 73 -1.89 7.63 14.25
N GLY A 74 -0.76 7.03 13.83
CA GLY A 74 0.53 7.74 13.81
C GLY A 74 0.67 8.76 12.69
N VAL A 75 0.11 8.48 11.51
CA VAL A 75 0.14 9.39 10.36
C VAL A 75 -0.72 10.64 10.62
N ALA A 76 -1.92 10.46 11.19
CA ALA A 76 -2.82 11.55 11.55
C ALA A 76 -2.17 12.58 12.49
N VAL A 77 -1.33 12.10 13.41
CA VAL A 77 -0.63 12.95 14.40
C VAL A 77 0.43 13.85 13.76
N LYS A 78 0.97 13.48 12.58
CA LYS A 78 2.09 14.22 11.96
C LYS A 78 1.77 14.91 10.63
N GLN A 79 0.54 14.77 10.10
CA GLN A 79 0.10 15.35 8.80
C GLN A 79 1.03 14.99 7.62
N VAL A 80 1.62 13.79 7.65
CA VAL A 80 2.66 13.39 6.69
C VAL A 80 2.08 12.69 5.45
N LEU A 81 0.86 12.18 5.56
CA LEU A 81 0.09 11.59 4.46
C LEU A 81 -1.39 11.92 4.70
N GLU A 82 -2.16 12.01 3.63
CA GLU A 82 -3.63 12.00 3.75
C GLU A 82 -4.06 10.59 4.19
N ILE A 83 -4.90 10.51 5.23
CA ILE A 83 -5.30 9.24 5.89
C ILE A 83 -6.00 8.29 4.90
N ASP A 84 -6.65 8.86 3.88
CA ASP A 84 -7.40 8.16 2.85
C ASP A 84 -6.53 7.27 1.95
N HIS A 85 -5.20 7.39 2.08
CA HIS A 85 -4.21 6.64 1.33
C HIS A 85 -3.70 5.39 2.05
N ILE A 86 -4.30 5.00 3.19
CA ILE A 86 -3.86 3.83 3.97
C ILE A 86 -5.05 2.90 4.14
N ALA A 87 -4.97 1.68 3.59
CA ALA A 87 -6.06 0.71 3.61
C ALA A 87 -5.53 -0.72 3.75
N THR A 88 -6.41 -1.65 4.11
CA THR A 88 -6.07 -3.05 3.84
C THR A 88 -6.19 -3.34 2.34
N HIS A 89 -5.42 -4.29 1.82
CA HIS A 89 -5.54 -4.75 0.44
C HIS A 89 -6.99 -5.08 0.09
N ARG A 90 -7.69 -5.83 0.95
CA ARG A 90 -9.11 -6.17 0.76
C ARG A 90 -10.03 -4.95 0.70
N GLN A 91 -9.84 -3.98 1.60
CA GLN A 91 -10.68 -2.78 1.61
C GLN A 91 -10.47 -1.95 0.35
N TRP A 92 -9.21 -1.77 -0.06
CA TRP A 92 -8.84 -1.11 -1.30
C TRP A 92 -9.48 -1.78 -2.53
N SER A 93 -9.40 -3.11 -2.61
CA SER A 93 -10.02 -3.88 -3.69
C SER A 93 -11.53 -3.70 -3.75
N LEU A 94 -12.21 -3.79 -2.60
CA LEU A 94 -13.65 -3.60 -2.52
C LEU A 94 -14.07 -2.17 -2.89
N ASP A 95 -13.28 -1.16 -2.54
CA ASP A 95 -13.61 0.23 -2.87
C ASP A 95 -13.46 0.51 -4.36
N LEU A 96 -12.46 -0.08 -5.03
CA LEU A 96 -12.37 -0.06 -6.48
C LEU A 96 -13.57 -0.77 -7.13
N ILE A 97 -13.96 -1.95 -6.64
CA ILE A 97 -15.14 -2.65 -7.16
C ILE A 97 -16.41 -1.82 -6.97
N ARG A 98 -16.62 -1.22 -5.80
CA ARG A 98 -17.77 -0.35 -5.54
C ARG A 98 -17.80 0.86 -6.47
N GLN A 99 -16.64 1.42 -6.78
CA GLN A 99 -16.53 2.57 -7.65
C GLN A 99 -16.80 2.24 -9.13
N TYR A 100 -16.25 1.13 -9.64
CA TYR A 100 -16.25 0.83 -11.09
C TYR A 100 -17.21 -0.28 -11.51
N ARG A 101 -17.60 -1.16 -10.59
CA ARG A 101 -18.52 -2.29 -10.79
C ARG A 101 -19.49 -2.42 -9.60
N PRO A 102 -20.26 -1.37 -9.25
CA PRO A 102 -21.11 -1.36 -8.03
C PRO A 102 -22.08 -2.53 -7.95
N ALA A 103 -22.59 -3.01 -9.09
CA ALA A 103 -23.48 -4.17 -9.15
C ALA A 103 -22.83 -5.49 -8.66
N ARG A 104 -21.49 -5.57 -8.66
CA ARG A 104 -20.71 -6.73 -8.22
C ARG A 104 -20.14 -6.59 -6.80
N ALA A 105 -20.40 -5.48 -6.12
CA ALA A 105 -19.88 -5.27 -4.76
C ALA A 105 -20.43 -6.32 -3.76
N SER A 106 -21.68 -6.73 -3.91
CA SER A 106 -22.28 -7.79 -3.08
C SER A 106 -21.63 -9.15 -3.34
N GLU A 107 -21.40 -9.50 -4.61
CA GLU A 107 -20.70 -10.70 -5.07
C GLU A 107 -19.28 -10.76 -4.48
N ALA A 108 -18.52 -9.65 -4.54
CA ALA A 108 -17.15 -9.55 -4.01
C ALA A 108 -17.05 -9.85 -2.51
N MET A 109 -18.14 -9.63 -1.75
CA MET A 109 -18.20 -9.83 -0.31
C MET A 109 -18.75 -11.20 0.10
N GLN A 110 -19.17 -12.05 -0.85
CA GLN A 110 -19.68 -13.38 -0.54
C GLN A 110 -18.57 -14.29 -0.02
N GLY A 111 -18.97 -15.27 0.80
CA GLY A 111 -18.09 -16.30 1.33
C GLY A 111 -17.31 -15.87 2.58
N ASP A 112 -16.36 -16.72 2.96
CA ASP A 112 -15.41 -16.38 4.02
C ASP A 112 -14.35 -15.36 3.56
N PHE A 113 -13.41 -15.03 4.44
CA PHE A 113 -12.37 -14.04 4.13
C PHE A 113 -11.51 -14.42 2.91
N GLY A 114 -11.15 -15.69 2.77
CA GLY A 114 -10.33 -16.17 1.66
C GLY A 114 -11.11 -16.16 0.36
N GLU A 115 -12.34 -16.70 0.39
CA GLU A 115 -13.22 -16.72 -0.78
C GLU A 115 -13.58 -15.30 -1.26
N SER A 116 -13.86 -14.39 -0.33
CA SER A 116 -14.14 -12.98 -0.67
C SER A 116 -12.90 -12.29 -1.26
N SER A 117 -11.70 -12.56 -0.75
CA SER A 117 -10.46 -11.98 -1.30
C SER A 117 -10.18 -12.50 -2.71
N ALA A 118 -10.38 -13.80 -2.96
CA ALA A 118 -10.27 -14.39 -4.30
C ALA A 118 -11.28 -13.78 -5.27
N ARG A 119 -12.56 -13.66 -4.88
CA ARG A 119 -13.59 -13.00 -5.69
C ARG A 119 -13.23 -11.55 -6.01
N CYS A 120 -12.71 -10.80 -5.04
CA CYS A 120 -12.25 -9.44 -5.28
C CYS A 120 -11.15 -9.40 -6.36
N ALA A 121 -10.17 -10.31 -6.29
CA ALA A 121 -9.09 -10.39 -7.27
C ALA A 121 -9.60 -10.77 -8.67
N GLU A 122 -10.54 -11.71 -8.76
CA GLU A 122 -11.21 -12.08 -10.02
C GLU A 122 -11.95 -10.88 -10.62
N ILE A 123 -12.85 -10.25 -9.86
CA ILE A 123 -13.64 -9.11 -10.32
C ILE A 123 -12.73 -7.97 -10.76
N LEU A 124 -11.68 -7.65 -9.99
CA LEU A 124 -10.71 -6.62 -10.36
C LEU A 124 -9.95 -6.95 -11.64
N SER A 125 -9.60 -8.23 -11.84
CA SER A 125 -8.85 -8.66 -13.04
C SER A 125 -9.59 -8.36 -14.35
N GLU A 126 -10.92 -8.28 -14.31
CA GLU A 126 -11.74 -7.99 -15.47
C GLU A 126 -11.71 -6.53 -15.92
N PHE A 127 -11.39 -5.58 -15.03
CA PHE A 127 -11.44 -4.15 -15.34
C PHE A 127 -10.21 -3.35 -14.93
N VAL A 128 -9.20 -3.96 -14.32
CA VAL A 128 -7.99 -3.24 -13.90
C VAL A 128 -7.29 -2.51 -15.04
N ASP A 129 -7.32 -3.06 -16.24
CA ASP A 129 -6.67 -2.45 -17.40
C ASP A 129 -7.44 -1.17 -17.83
N GLU A 130 -8.71 -1.01 -17.42
CA GLU A 130 -9.52 0.20 -17.61
C GLU A 130 -9.20 1.30 -16.57
N LEU A 131 -8.63 0.93 -15.41
CA LEU A 131 -8.28 1.91 -14.36
C LEU A 131 -7.16 2.86 -14.80
N GLY A 132 -6.43 2.48 -15.85
CA GLY A 132 -5.28 3.19 -16.39
C GLY A 132 -4.05 3.08 -15.47
N PRO A 133 -2.83 3.12 -16.03
CA PRO A 133 -1.62 3.08 -15.22
C PRO A 133 -1.56 4.28 -14.26
N GLU A 134 -2.10 5.45 -14.63
CA GLU A 134 -1.86 6.69 -13.88
C GLU A 134 -2.62 6.85 -12.55
N ARG A 135 -3.37 5.83 -12.09
CA ARG A 135 -4.18 5.96 -10.87
C ARG A 135 -3.33 6.19 -9.63
N TYR A 136 -2.27 5.40 -9.44
CA TYR A 136 -1.34 5.55 -8.33
C TYR A 136 0.08 5.80 -8.84
N GLN A 137 0.68 6.90 -8.39
CA GLN A 137 2.09 7.20 -8.67
C GLN A 137 3.02 6.27 -7.88
N ALA A 138 2.56 5.77 -6.72
CA ALA A 138 3.25 4.75 -5.95
C ALA A 138 2.26 3.91 -5.15
N ILE A 139 2.56 2.61 -5.06
CA ILE A 139 1.85 1.67 -4.19
C ILE A 139 2.90 1.04 -3.27
N LEU A 140 2.69 1.13 -1.97
CA LEU A 140 3.53 0.49 -0.96
C LEU A 140 2.71 -0.62 -0.32
N VAL A 141 3.29 -1.80 -0.20
CA VAL A 141 2.60 -2.98 0.31
C VAL A 141 3.40 -3.53 1.48
N ASP A 142 2.77 -3.60 2.66
CA ASP A 142 3.32 -4.29 3.82
C ASP A 142 2.84 -5.75 3.84
N GLU A 143 3.66 -6.64 4.39
CA GLU A 143 3.41 -8.09 4.47
C GLU A 143 3.02 -8.72 3.12
N VAL A 144 3.76 -8.35 2.07
CA VAL A 144 3.49 -8.79 0.68
C VAL A 144 3.48 -10.31 0.51
N GLN A 145 4.16 -11.05 1.39
CA GLN A 145 4.17 -12.52 1.37
C GLN A 145 2.81 -13.16 1.72
N ASP A 146 1.89 -12.40 2.32
CA ASP A 146 0.54 -12.87 2.64
C ASP A 146 -0.45 -12.64 1.48
N LEU A 147 -0.01 -12.01 0.38
CA LEU A 147 -0.80 -11.84 -0.84
C LEU A 147 -0.61 -13.01 -1.79
N SER A 148 -1.69 -13.41 -2.46
CA SER A 148 -1.62 -14.34 -3.58
C SER A 148 -0.97 -13.70 -4.81
N ALA A 149 -0.48 -14.52 -5.73
CA ALA A 149 0.09 -14.06 -6.99
C ALA A 149 -0.91 -13.24 -7.83
N GLN A 150 -2.20 -13.61 -7.79
CA GLN A 150 -3.25 -12.88 -8.50
C GLN A 150 -3.43 -11.48 -7.93
N GLU A 151 -3.55 -11.36 -6.61
CA GLU A 151 -3.68 -10.07 -5.91
C GLU A 151 -2.46 -9.18 -6.15
N LEU A 152 -1.25 -9.74 -6.09
CA LEU A 152 -0.03 -8.98 -6.37
C LEU A 152 0.03 -8.52 -7.83
N GLY A 153 -0.41 -9.35 -8.77
CA GLY A 153 -0.57 -8.99 -10.18
C GLY A 153 -1.51 -7.80 -10.36
N MET A 154 -2.59 -7.74 -9.58
CA MET A 154 -3.53 -6.61 -9.59
C MET A 154 -2.88 -5.32 -9.11
N VAL A 155 -2.14 -5.38 -8.02
CA VAL A 155 -1.40 -4.23 -7.49
C VAL A 155 -0.46 -3.67 -8.56
N PHE A 156 0.32 -4.52 -9.23
CA PHE A 156 1.25 -4.06 -10.27
C PHE A 156 0.56 -3.36 -11.44
N LYS A 157 -0.61 -3.85 -11.87
CA LYS A 157 -1.35 -3.27 -13.00
C LYS A 157 -1.97 -1.90 -12.68
N THR A 158 -2.21 -1.58 -11.40
CA THR A 158 -2.78 -0.29 -10.97
C THR A 158 -1.74 0.82 -10.76
N ARG A 159 -0.44 0.53 -10.94
CA ARG A 159 0.66 1.48 -10.77
C ARG A 159 0.95 2.25 -12.07
N ALA A 160 1.28 3.53 -11.93
CA ALA A 160 1.75 4.36 -13.04
C ALA A 160 3.15 3.95 -13.48
N SER A 161 3.33 3.78 -14.80
CA SER A 161 4.64 3.88 -15.42
C SER A 161 5.00 5.36 -15.52
N ILE A 162 5.97 5.81 -14.73
CA ILE A 162 6.49 7.17 -14.84
C ILE A 162 7.45 7.18 -16.04
N SER A 163 6.94 7.51 -17.22
CA SER A 163 7.76 7.82 -18.39
C SER A 163 8.14 9.30 -18.32
N HIS A 164 9.45 9.57 -18.17
CA HIS A 164 10.01 10.92 -18.33
C HIS A 164 10.24 11.21 -19.81
#